data_AF-A0A161J8I3-F1
#
_entry.id   AF-A0A161J8I3-F1
#
_cell.length_a   1.000
_cell.length_b   1.000
_cell.length_c   1.000
_cell.angle_alpha   90.00
_cell.angle_beta   90.00
_cell.angle_gamma   90.00
#
_symmetry.space_group_name_H-M   'P 1'
#
loop_
_entity.id
_entity.type
_entity.pdbx_description
1 polymer ?
#
loop_
_entity_poly.entity_id
_entity_poly.type
_entity_poly.pdbx_seq_one_letter_code
_entity_poly.pdbx_strand_id
1 'polypeptide(L)'
;MLGLLHCEPMRRRISVVLGFSLLTASLTACTPSPKPNETLAQMYQDALFDSQALATSQPELASLRTEQAEELLAEIHRICGFDDEGTVPASCEVEVPAVAILPADDPEQYFSDSQVKILDNLDDIPKDSVTLVIEQFIEQSSFVQGADTPALPDLDLSDEEFATAQDLADREFSAAWSLGVALSQAPEYQDAIETAIDNHHERASLLQTITDLDTFAEPGYISELPAPTDQASALETVDAVQSNMLQAWHAAASAATTDSWRVLCAQMAGATARDISLIDAS
;
A
#
# COMPACT_ATOMS: atom_id res chain seq x y z
N MET A 1 64.73 -11.40 76.70
CA MET A 1 63.57 -12.15 76.19
C MET A 1 63.95 -12.72 74.84
N LEU A 2 63.83 -14.06 74.71
CA LEU A 2 64.19 -14.92 73.58
C LEU A 2 63.82 -14.31 72.21
N GLY A 3 64.49 -14.51 71.09
CA GLY A 3 65.57 -15.44 70.72
C GLY A 3 65.41 -15.77 69.22
N LEU A 4 66.41 -15.37 68.41
CA LEU A 4 66.95 -15.94 67.15
C LEU A 4 66.04 -16.77 66.21
N LEU A 5 66.08 -16.49 64.90
CA LEU A 5 66.80 -17.32 63.90
C LEU A 5 66.81 -16.67 62.50
N HIS A 6 67.99 -16.75 61.87
CA HIS A 6 68.37 -16.28 60.54
C HIS A 6 67.98 -17.30 59.45
N CYS A 7 67.85 -16.86 58.19
CA CYS A 7 68.53 -17.46 57.03
C CYS A 7 68.31 -16.62 55.74
N GLU A 8 69.38 -16.05 55.18
CA GLU A 8 69.46 -15.79 53.73
C GLU A 8 70.05 -17.03 53.06
N PRO A 9 69.65 -17.34 51.79
CA PRO A 9 70.66 -17.29 50.73
C PRO A 9 70.16 -16.92 49.32
N MET A 10 70.99 -16.12 48.63
CA MET A 10 71.46 -16.23 47.23
C MET A 10 70.57 -16.65 46.03
N ARG A 11 70.66 -15.79 45.00
CA ARG A 11 70.81 -16.05 43.54
C ARG A 11 69.74 -16.90 42.82
N ARG A 12 69.08 -16.26 41.83
CA ARG A 12 69.29 -16.55 40.39
C ARG A 12 68.54 -15.54 39.51
N ARG A 13 69.27 -14.93 38.57
CA ARG A 13 68.69 -14.19 37.44
C ARG A 13 68.06 -15.21 36.48
N ILE A 14 66.77 -15.07 36.19
CA ILE A 14 66.10 -15.74 35.08
C ILE A 14 65.32 -14.66 34.34
N SER A 15 65.80 -14.33 33.14
CA SER A 15 65.09 -13.49 32.18
C SER A 15 63.84 -14.23 31.72
N VAL A 16 62.66 -13.69 32.01
CA VAL A 16 61.39 -14.20 31.48
C VAL A 16 60.94 -13.26 30.37
N VAL A 17 61.03 -13.75 29.13
CA VAL A 17 60.40 -13.16 27.95
C VAL A 17 58.91 -13.45 28.05
N LEU A 18 58.11 -12.44 28.35
CA LEU A 18 56.64 -12.50 28.29
C LEU A 18 56.21 -12.29 26.83
N GLY A 19 55.99 -13.39 26.12
CA GLY A 19 55.26 -13.41 24.86
C GLY A 19 53.77 -13.24 25.13
N PHE A 20 53.22 -12.08 24.78
CA PHE A 20 51.79 -11.85 24.71
C PHE A 20 51.25 -12.50 23.44
N SER A 21 50.66 -13.69 23.55
CA SER A 21 49.81 -14.25 22.51
C SER A 21 48.44 -13.57 22.57
N LEU A 22 48.21 -12.60 21.68
CA LEU A 22 46.89 -12.06 21.38
C LEU A 22 46.12 -13.11 20.56
N LEU A 23 45.32 -13.94 21.23
CA LEU A 23 44.26 -14.72 20.60
C LEU A 23 43.11 -13.76 20.27
N THR A 24 43.10 -13.24 19.05
CA THR A 24 41.92 -12.60 18.47
C THR A 24 40.88 -13.68 18.17
N ALA A 25 39.96 -13.90 19.10
CA ALA A 25 38.76 -14.68 18.86
C ALA A 25 37.82 -13.85 17.97
N SER A 26 37.82 -14.14 16.67
CA SER A 26 36.83 -13.65 15.73
C SER A 26 35.48 -14.26 16.11
N LEU A 27 34.67 -13.53 16.87
CA LEU A 27 33.26 -13.85 17.05
C LEU A 27 32.57 -13.57 15.71
N THR A 28 32.51 -14.57 14.83
CA THR A 28 31.56 -14.57 13.72
C THR A 28 30.16 -14.63 14.34
N ALA A 29 29.54 -13.47 14.51
CA ALA A 29 28.12 -13.41 14.80
C ALA A 29 27.38 -14.03 13.62
N CYS A 30 26.77 -15.20 13.81
CA CYS A 30 25.83 -15.78 12.87
C CYS A 30 24.55 -14.93 12.88
N THR A 31 24.53 -13.81 12.15
CA THR A 31 23.27 -13.17 11.79
C THR A 31 22.54 -14.10 10.82
N PRO A 32 21.27 -14.47 11.09
CA PRO A 32 20.48 -15.26 10.15
C PRO A 32 20.45 -14.54 8.79
N SER A 33 20.59 -15.29 7.69
CA SER A 33 20.45 -14.71 6.36
C SER A 33 19.03 -14.12 6.20
N PRO A 34 18.88 -12.98 5.51
CA PRO A 34 17.57 -12.40 5.25
C PRO A 34 16.71 -13.37 4.44
N LYS A 35 15.40 -13.28 4.62
CA LYS A 35 14.39 -14.07 3.91
C LYS A 35 13.36 -13.12 3.31
N PRO A 36 12.72 -13.51 2.20
CA PRO A 36 11.66 -12.70 1.64
C PRO A 36 10.49 -12.63 2.65
N ASN A 37 9.77 -11.50 2.67
CA ASN A 37 8.50 -11.45 3.38
C ASN A 37 7.54 -12.44 2.69
N GLU A 38 6.93 -13.34 3.46
CA GLU A 38 6.14 -14.46 2.93
C GLU A 38 4.89 -13.97 2.19
N THR A 39 4.24 -12.92 2.71
CA THR A 39 3.05 -12.31 2.09
C THR A 39 3.37 -11.68 0.75
N LEU A 40 4.43 -10.84 0.67
CA LEU A 40 4.87 -10.26 -0.60
C LEU A 40 5.31 -11.33 -1.60
N ALA A 41 5.98 -12.39 -1.15
CA ALA A 41 6.36 -13.51 -2.00
C ALA A 41 5.14 -14.25 -2.57
N GLN A 42 4.10 -14.45 -1.78
CA GLN A 42 2.85 -15.05 -2.26
C GLN A 42 2.14 -14.14 -3.27
N MET A 43 2.07 -12.83 -3.02
CA MET A 43 1.47 -11.87 -3.94
C MET A 43 2.22 -11.81 -5.28
N TYR A 44 3.55 -11.87 -5.25
CA TYR A 44 4.39 -11.97 -6.44
C TYR A 44 4.06 -13.22 -7.27
N GLN A 45 3.96 -14.38 -6.61
CA GLN A 45 3.60 -15.64 -7.27
C GLN A 45 2.18 -15.59 -7.87
N ASP A 46 1.22 -15.01 -7.14
CA ASP A 46 -0.15 -14.84 -7.58
C ASP A 46 -0.21 -13.93 -8.82
N ALA A 47 0.48 -12.79 -8.81
CA ALA A 47 0.54 -11.88 -9.96
C ALA A 47 1.15 -12.55 -11.20
N LEU A 48 2.22 -13.34 -11.05
CA LEU A 48 2.78 -14.13 -12.15
C LEU A 48 1.82 -15.20 -12.67
N PHE A 49 1.06 -15.85 -11.78
CA PHE A 49 0.07 -16.84 -12.16
C PHE A 49 -1.07 -16.20 -12.96
N ASP A 50 -1.62 -15.09 -12.45
CA ASP A 50 -2.70 -14.34 -13.10
C ASP A 50 -2.27 -13.86 -14.49
N SER A 51 -1.05 -13.30 -14.59
CA SER A 51 -0.51 -12.84 -15.88
C SER A 51 -0.49 -13.96 -16.92
N GLN A 52 -0.01 -15.15 -16.55
CA GLN A 52 0.03 -16.29 -17.46
C GLN A 52 -1.37 -16.81 -17.82
N ALA A 53 -2.33 -16.78 -16.88
CA ALA A 53 -3.71 -17.20 -17.13
C ALA A 53 -4.44 -16.26 -18.10
N LEU A 54 -4.11 -14.96 -18.02
CA LEU A 54 -4.69 -13.91 -18.85
C LEU A 54 -3.98 -13.73 -20.20
N ALA A 55 -2.75 -14.23 -20.37
CA ALA A 55 -1.88 -13.92 -21.51
C ALA A 55 -2.50 -14.13 -22.90
N THR A 56 -3.42 -15.10 -23.05
CA THR A 56 -4.07 -15.38 -24.35
C THR A 56 -5.38 -14.62 -24.53
N SER A 57 -6.20 -14.48 -23.48
CA SER A 57 -7.54 -13.89 -23.57
C SER A 57 -7.53 -12.38 -23.37
N GLN A 58 -6.65 -11.86 -22.51
CA GLN A 58 -6.58 -10.47 -22.06
C GLN A 58 -5.11 -10.01 -21.95
N PRO A 59 -4.41 -9.80 -23.07
CA PRO A 59 -2.97 -9.50 -23.07
C PRO A 59 -2.60 -8.20 -22.35
N GLU A 60 -3.48 -7.19 -22.37
CA GLU A 60 -3.24 -5.93 -21.65
C GLU A 60 -3.28 -6.14 -20.13
N LEU A 61 -4.26 -6.90 -19.63
CA LEU A 61 -4.35 -7.25 -18.22
C LEU A 61 -3.23 -8.19 -17.77
N ALA A 62 -2.78 -9.07 -18.67
CA ALA A 62 -1.61 -9.90 -18.43
C ALA A 62 -0.32 -9.06 -18.28
N SER A 63 -0.17 -7.97 -19.05
CA SER A 63 0.94 -7.02 -18.92
C SER A 63 0.91 -6.34 -17.57
N LEU A 64 -0.26 -5.82 -17.16
CA LEU A 64 -0.43 -5.20 -15.84
C LEU A 64 -0.01 -6.15 -14.71
N ARG A 65 -0.45 -7.41 -14.74
CA ARG A 65 -0.06 -8.39 -13.71
C ARG A 65 1.43 -8.78 -13.78
N THR A 66 2.06 -8.70 -14.95
CA THR A 66 3.53 -8.85 -15.05
C THR A 66 4.25 -7.69 -14.37
N GLU A 67 3.84 -6.45 -14.67
CA GLU A 67 4.42 -5.24 -14.09
C GLU A 67 4.30 -5.25 -12.56
N GLN A 68 3.10 -5.58 -12.05
CA GLN A 68 2.86 -5.71 -10.61
C GLN A 68 3.72 -6.80 -9.95
N ALA A 69 3.96 -7.92 -10.64
CA ALA A 69 4.88 -8.95 -10.15
C ALA A 69 6.34 -8.44 -10.09
N GLU A 70 6.79 -7.72 -11.11
CA GLU A 70 8.14 -7.16 -11.15
C GLU A 70 8.37 -6.14 -10.02
N GLU A 71 7.38 -5.30 -9.72
CA GLU A 71 7.40 -4.36 -8.60
C GLU A 71 7.46 -5.07 -7.24
N LEU A 72 6.63 -6.10 -7.03
CA LEU A 72 6.65 -6.90 -5.81
C LEU A 72 8.00 -7.59 -5.62
N LEU A 73 8.58 -8.14 -6.69
CA LEU A 73 9.91 -8.74 -6.63
C LEU A 73 10.99 -7.71 -6.29
N ALA A 74 10.93 -6.53 -6.91
CA ALA A 74 11.84 -5.43 -6.60
C ALA A 74 11.72 -4.99 -5.12
N GLU A 75 10.49 -4.97 -4.58
CA GLU A 75 10.24 -4.63 -3.19
C GLU A 75 10.73 -5.71 -2.22
N ILE A 76 10.53 -6.99 -2.54
CA ILE A 76 11.12 -8.12 -1.80
C ILE A 76 12.64 -7.98 -1.74
N HIS A 77 13.29 -7.66 -2.87
CA HIS A 77 14.73 -7.44 -2.93
C HIS A 77 15.16 -6.21 -2.10
N ARG A 78 14.39 -5.12 -2.13
CA ARG A 78 14.65 -3.92 -1.31
C ARG A 78 14.64 -4.26 0.18
N ILE A 79 13.66 -5.03 0.64
CA ILE A 79 13.54 -5.47 2.04
C ILE A 79 14.69 -6.40 2.42
N CYS A 80 15.02 -7.35 1.54
CA CYS A 80 16.14 -8.28 1.76
C CYS A 80 17.50 -7.60 1.81
N GLY A 81 17.62 -6.45 1.14
CA GLY A 81 18.88 -5.73 0.98
C GLY A 81 19.84 -6.42 0.02
N PHE A 82 21.05 -5.87 -0.05
CA PHE A 82 22.12 -6.35 -0.91
C PHE A 82 23.35 -6.69 -0.06
N ASP A 83 24.13 -7.66 -0.51
CA ASP A 83 25.43 -7.99 0.07
C ASP A 83 26.51 -6.94 -0.28
N ASP A 84 27.75 -7.17 0.19
CA ASP A 84 28.89 -6.27 -0.02
C ASP A 84 29.26 -6.13 -1.52
N GLU A 85 28.85 -7.08 -2.35
CA GLU A 85 29.01 -7.09 -3.80
C GLU A 85 27.84 -6.42 -4.55
N GLY A 86 26.80 -5.97 -3.84
CA GLY A 86 25.61 -5.35 -4.41
C GLY A 86 24.62 -6.37 -5.01
N THR A 87 24.68 -7.62 -4.58
CA THR A 87 23.82 -8.72 -5.05
C THR A 87 22.76 -9.05 -4.01
N VAL A 88 21.56 -9.45 -4.46
CA VAL A 88 20.52 -9.96 -3.55
C VAL A 88 20.97 -11.30 -2.98
N PRO A 89 20.92 -11.52 -1.66
CA PRO A 89 21.29 -12.80 -1.06
C PRO A 89 20.46 -13.96 -1.63
N ALA A 90 21.09 -15.10 -1.91
CA ALA A 90 20.39 -16.28 -2.46
C ALA A 90 19.26 -16.81 -1.55
N SER A 91 19.30 -16.53 -0.26
CA SER A 91 18.20 -16.86 0.67
C SER A 91 16.94 -16.02 0.48
N CYS A 92 17.00 -15.00 -0.37
CA CYS A 92 15.88 -14.14 -0.76
C CYS A 92 15.34 -14.44 -2.15
N GLU A 93 15.84 -15.49 -2.81
CA GLU A 93 15.24 -15.97 -4.06
C GLU A 93 13.83 -16.51 -3.78
N VAL A 94 12.84 -16.03 -4.54
CA VAL A 94 11.45 -16.50 -4.44
C VAL A 94 11.22 -17.54 -5.52
N GLU A 95 10.98 -18.79 -5.10
CA GLU A 95 10.66 -19.86 -6.03
C GLU A 95 9.30 -19.61 -6.68
N VAL A 96 9.20 -19.78 -8.00
CA VAL A 96 7.92 -19.74 -8.72
C VAL A 96 7.56 -21.18 -9.07
N PRO A 97 6.49 -21.76 -8.47
CA PRO A 97 6.09 -23.12 -8.79
C PRO A 97 5.63 -23.22 -10.24
N ALA A 98 6.12 -24.25 -10.95
CA ALA A 98 5.63 -24.55 -12.29
C ALA A 98 4.24 -25.19 -12.20
N VAL A 99 3.20 -24.39 -12.39
CA VAL A 99 1.81 -24.84 -12.41
C VAL A 99 1.32 -24.93 -13.86
N ALA A 100 0.52 -25.95 -14.19
CA ALA A 100 -0.16 -26.01 -15.49
C ALA A 100 -1.32 -25.02 -15.49
N ILE A 101 -1.25 -24.00 -16.34
CA ILE A 101 -2.22 -22.90 -16.35
C ILE A 101 -3.26 -23.15 -17.44
N LEU A 102 -4.53 -23.09 -17.04
CA LEU A 102 -5.65 -23.08 -17.97
C LEU A 102 -5.99 -21.62 -18.30
N PRO A 103 -6.29 -21.28 -19.57
CA PRO A 103 -6.73 -19.94 -19.92
C PRO A 103 -7.92 -19.49 -19.06
N ALA A 104 -7.92 -18.21 -18.68
CA ALA A 104 -9.02 -17.61 -17.92
C ALA A 104 -10.34 -17.65 -18.72
N ASP A 105 -11.37 -18.26 -18.13
CA ASP A 105 -12.76 -18.20 -18.64
C ASP A 105 -13.47 -16.91 -18.21
N ASP A 106 -13.07 -16.33 -17.07
CA ASP A 106 -13.56 -15.06 -16.52
C ASP A 106 -12.38 -14.21 -16.01
N PRO A 107 -11.93 -13.23 -16.81
CA PRO A 107 -10.80 -12.37 -16.44
C PRO A 107 -11.05 -11.44 -15.26
N GLU A 108 -12.30 -11.00 -15.05
CA GLU A 108 -12.67 -10.07 -13.98
C GLU A 108 -12.49 -10.76 -12.61
N GLN A 109 -12.78 -12.06 -12.56
CA GLN A 109 -12.60 -12.89 -11.37
C GLN A 109 -11.15 -12.87 -10.85
N TYR A 110 -10.14 -12.83 -11.72
CA TYR A 110 -8.74 -12.80 -11.28
C TYR A 110 -8.40 -11.51 -10.51
N PHE A 111 -8.91 -10.37 -10.96
CA PHE A 111 -8.73 -9.10 -10.26
C PHE A 111 -9.56 -9.03 -8.98
N SER A 112 -10.79 -9.56 -9.00
CA SER A 112 -11.61 -9.65 -7.79
C SER A 112 -10.96 -10.53 -6.72
N ASP A 113 -10.46 -11.72 -7.09
CA ASP A 113 -9.75 -12.63 -6.19
C ASP A 113 -8.45 -12.00 -5.67
N SER A 114 -7.69 -11.33 -6.54
CA SER A 114 -6.48 -10.61 -6.16
C SER A 114 -6.77 -9.46 -5.18
N GLN A 115 -7.81 -8.67 -5.40
CA GLN A 115 -8.23 -7.61 -4.49
C GLN A 115 -8.65 -8.15 -3.11
N VAL A 116 -9.42 -9.24 -3.06
CA VAL A 116 -9.78 -9.90 -1.80
C VAL A 116 -8.52 -10.33 -1.05
N LYS A 117 -7.58 -10.99 -1.72
CA LYS A 117 -6.32 -11.41 -1.11
C LYS A 117 -5.49 -10.23 -0.63
N ILE A 118 -5.42 -9.14 -1.38
CA ILE A 118 -4.72 -7.93 -0.94
C ILE A 118 -5.32 -7.44 0.39
N LEU A 119 -6.63 -7.20 0.43
CA LEU A 119 -7.30 -6.68 1.62
C LEU A 119 -7.17 -7.62 2.83
N ASP A 120 -7.28 -8.94 2.61
CA ASP A 120 -7.16 -9.95 3.66
C ASP A 120 -5.75 -10.08 4.27
N ASN A 121 -4.72 -9.54 3.59
CA ASN A 121 -3.33 -9.66 4.03
C ASN A 121 -2.66 -8.30 4.31
N LEU A 122 -3.40 -7.18 4.26
CA LEU A 122 -2.85 -5.83 4.42
C LEU A 122 -2.15 -5.59 5.77
N ASP A 123 -2.51 -6.34 6.81
CA ASP A 123 -1.90 -6.31 8.15
C ASP A 123 -0.55 -7.04 8.21
N ASP A 124 -0.33 -8.04 7.35
CA ASP A 124 0.91 -8.81 7.24
C ASP A 124 1.96 -8.16 6.30
N ILE A 125 1.58 -7.10 5.57
CA ILE A 125 2.48 -6.35 4.69
C ILE A 125 3.46 -5.51 5.52
N PRO A 126 4.78 -5.53 5.22
CA PRO A 126 5.73 -4.62 5.84
C PRO A 126 5.29 -3.16 5.65
N LYS A 127 5.33 -2.36 6.72
CA LYS A 127 4.82 -0.98 6.71
C LYS A 127 5.31 -0.14 5.54
N ASP A 128 6.59 -0.27 5.19
CA ASP A 128 7.20 0.51 4.09
C ASP A 128 6.78 0.03 2.69
N SER A 129 6.09 -1.12 2.59
CA SER A 129 5.60 -1.73 1.35
C SER A 129 4.09 -1.58 1.16
N VAL A 130 3.38 -1.11 2.20
CA VAL A 130 1.92 -0.95 2.18
C VAL A 130 1.47 -0.04 1.03
N THR A 131 2.19 1.07 0.80
CA THR A 131 1.89 1.99 -0.30
C THR A 131 1.88 1.28 -1.66
N LEU A 132 2.93 0.52 -1.98
CA LEU A 132 3.00 -0.23 -3.23
C LEU A 132 1.81 -1.19 -3.38
N VAL A 133 1.47 -1.92 -2.32
CA VAL A 133 0.36 -2.89 -2.36
C VAL A 133 -1.00 -2.19 -2.58
N ILE A 134 -1.20 -1.02 -1.97
CA ILE A 134 -2.43 -0.23 -2.19
C ILE A 134 -2.47 0.34 -3.60
N GLU A 135 -1.34 0.80 -4.16
CA GLU A 135 -1.26 1.25 -5.56
C GLU A 135 -1.72 0.14 -6.50
N GLN A 136 -1.22 -1.09 -6.31
CA GLN A 136 -1.66 -2.23 -7.11
C GLN A 136 -3.15 -2.55 -6.91
N PHE A 137 -3.69 -2.46 -5.68
CA PHE A 137 -5.12 -2.62 -5.44
C PHE A 137 -5.96 -1.58 -6.22
N ILE A 138 -5.52 -0.33 -6.22
CA ILE A 138 -6.18 0.78 -6.91
C ILE A 138 -6.17 0.55 -8.43
N GLU A 139 -5.04 0.20 -9.02
CA GLU A 139 -4.92 -0.07 -10.46
C GLU A 139 -5.84 -1.23 -10.89
N GLN A 140 -5.94 -2.27 -10.06
CA GLN A 140 -6.82 -3.40 -10.30
C GLN A 140 -8.30 -3.01 -10.20
N SER A 141 -8.64 -1.97 -9.45
CA SER A 141 -10.02 -1.59 -9.17
C SER A 141 -10.77 -1.14 -10.43
N SER A 142 -10.09 -0.49 -11.38
CA SER A 142 -10.68 -0.07 -12.65
C SER A 142 -11.19 -1.22 -13.54
N PHE A 143 -10.83 -2.47 -13.22
CA PHE A 143 -11.19 -3.66 -14.00
C PHE A 143 -12.21 -4.57 -13.32
N VAL A 144 -12.67 -4.23 -12.12
CA VAL A 144 -13.66 -5.00 -11.36
C VAL A 144 -14.95 -4.21 -11.26
N GLN A 145 -16.07 -4.82 -11.61
CA GLN A 145 -17.39 -4.22 -11.41
C GLN A 145 -17.84 -4.41 -9.97
N GLY A 146 -18.46 -3.37 -9.41
CA GLY A 146 -19.30 -3.46 -8.22
C GLY A 146 -18.66 -4.13 -7.01
N ALA A 147 -17.92 -3.36 -6.21
CA ALA A 147 -17.94 -3.63 -4.77
C ALA A 147 -19.12 -2.84 -4.20
N ASP A 148 -20.03 -3.52 -3.50
CA ASP A 148 -20.98 -2.85 -2.60
C ASP A 148 -20.21 -1.86 -1.71
N THR A 149 -20.84 -0.76 -1.31
CA THR A 149 -20.32 0.13 -0.27
C THR A 149 -19.78 -0.74 0.87
N PRO A 150 -18.50 -0.61 1.25
CA PRO A 150 -17.90 -1.50 2.22
C PRO A 150 -18.77 -1.62 3.45
N ALA A 151 -19.08 -2.85 3.88
CA ALA A 151 -19.73 -3.05 5.14
C ALA A 151 -18.87 -2.40 6.22
N LEU A 152 -19.45 -1.45 6.97
CA LEU A 152 -18.73 -0.74 8.03
C LEU A 152 -18.11 -1.76 8.99
N PRO A 153 -16.77 -1.87 9.02
CA PRO A 153 -16.13 -2.68 10.05
C PRO A 153 -16.28 -1.97 11.40
N ASP A 154 -16.06 -2.71 12.48
CA ASP A 154 -15.81 -2.07 13.77
C ASP A 154 -14.47 -1.32 13.67
N LEU A 155 -14.52 0.01 13.76
CA LEU A 155 -13.35 0.88 13.58
C LEU A 155 -12.88 1.37 14.94
N ASP A 156 -11.63 1.08 15.27
CA ASP A 156 -10.92 1.62 16.43
C ASP A 156 -9.91 2.64 15.93
N LEU A 157 -10.37 3.84 15.56
CA LEU A 157 -9.50 4.86 15.00
C LEU A 157 -8.57 5.46 16.07
N SER A 158 -7.29 5.61 15.73
CA SER A 158 -6.40 6.49 16.50
C SER A 158 -6.84 7.96 16.38
N ASP A 159 -6.35 8.83 17.28
CA ASP A 159 -6.65 10.27 17.23
C ASP A 159 -6.26 10.92 15.88
N GLU A 160 -5.17 10.45 15.26
CA GLU A 160 -4.69 10.95 13.96
C GLU A 160 -5.57 10.46 12.79
N GLU A 161 -5.99 9.21 12.82
CA GLU A 161 -6.92 8.64 11.83
C GLU A 161 -8.32 9.24 11.97
N PHE A 162 -8.76 9.52 13.19
CA PHE A 162 -9.99 10.25 13.44
C PHE A 162 -9.92 11.63 12.79
N ALA A 163 -8.87 12.42 13.04
CA ALA A 163 -8.70 13.73 12.39
C ALA A 163 -8.63 13.63 10.86
N THR A 164 -7.98 12.58 10.33
CA THR A 164 -7.91 12.29 8.90
C THR A 164 -9.29 11.97 8.32
N ALA A 165 -10.11 11.18 9.02
CA ALA A 165 -11.47 10.86 8.61
C ALA A 165 -12.35 12.12 8.56
N GLN A 166 -12.17 13.08 9.46
CA GLN A 166 -12.86 14.38 9.43
C GLN A 166 -12.45 15.22 8.22
N ASP A 167 -11.14 15.30 7.93
CA ASP A 167 -10.62 16.01 6.74
C ASP A 167 -11.12 15.37 5.45
N LEU A 168 -11.14 14.03 5.37
CA LEU A 168 -11.69 13.32 4.22
C LEU A 168 -13.19 13.61 4.05
N ALA A 169 -13.97 13.69 5.13
CA ALA A 169 -15.40 13.99 5.03
C ALA A 169 -15.65 15.38 4.42
N ASP A 170 -14.88 16.38 4.83
CA ASP A 170 -14.96 17.74 4.27
C ASP A 170 -14.56 17.76 2.79
N ARG A 171 -13.50 17.03 2.44
CA ARG A 171 -13.04 16.90 1.04
C ARG A 171 -14.06 16.20 0.15
N GLU A 172 -14.72 15.16 0.64
CA GLU A 172 -15.78 14.45 -0.08
C GLU A 172 -16.96 15.39 -0.39
N PHE A 173 -17.40 16.21 0.57
CA PHE A 173 -18.42 17.23 0.31
C PHE A 173 -17.94 18.31 -0.67
N SER A 174 -16.70 18.76 -0.54
CA SER A 174 -16.10 19.72 -1.48
C SER A 174 -15.99 19.15 -2.89
N ALA A 175 -15.69 17.86 -3.03
CA ALA A 175 -15.64 17.15 -4.30
C ALA A 175 -17.04 17.10 -4.95
N ALA A 176 -18.05 16.63 -4.22
CA ALA A 176 -19.43 16.59 -4.68
C ALA A 176 -19.93 17.98 -5.14
N TRP A 177 -19.62 19.04 -4.37
CA TRP A 177 -19.95 20.41 -4.74
C TRP A 177 -19.26 20.85 -6.03
N SER A 178 -17.96 20.58 -6.17
CA SER A 178 -17.17 20.96 -7.34
C SER A 178 -17.64 20.26 -8.61
N LEU A 179 -18.02 18.98 -8.50
CA LEU A 179 -18.65 18.22 -9.59
C LEU A 179 -20.01 18.81 -9.97
N GLY A 180 -20.81 19.26 -9.00
CA GLY A 180 -22.07 19.96 -9.28
C GLY A 180 -21.88 21.25 -10.08
N VAL A 181 -20.78 21.98 -9.85
CA VAL A 181 -20.40 23.14 -10.68
C VAL A 181 -20.03 22.70 -12.09
N ALA A 182 -19.21 21.66 -12.24
CA ALA A 182 -18.78 21.11 -13.53
C ALA A 182 -19.96 20.57 -14.37
N LEU A 183 -20.92 19.89 -13.73
CA LEU A 183 -22.12 19.35 -14.35
C LEU A 183 -22.88 20.38 -15.19
N SER A 184 -22.93 21.64 -14.72
CA SER A 184 -23.61 22.73 -15.42
C SER A 184 -23.05 23.03 -16.82
N GLN A 185 -21.80 22.65 -17.07
CA GLN A 185 -21.08 22.88 -18.33
C GLN A 185 -20.86 21.60 -19.15
N ALA A 186 -21.14 20.41 -18.60
CA ALA A 186 -20.94 19.11 -19.25
C ALA A 186 -22.23 18.25 -19.27
N PRO A 187 -23.34 18.74 -19.88
CA PRO A 187 -24.62 18.01 -19.88
C PRO A 187 -24.58 16.68 -20.63
N GLU A 188 -23.60 16.48 -21.52
CA GLU A 188 -23.39 15.21 -22.22
C GLU A 188 -22.93 14.09 -21.26
N TYR A 189 -22.35 14.44 -20.11
CA TYR A 189 -21.83 13.54 -19.08
C TYR A 189 -22.71 13.51 -17.83
N GLN A 190 -23.96 13.98 -17.94
CA GLN A 190 -24.83 14.21 -16.78
C GLN A 190 -24.94 12.98 -15.87
N ASP A 191 -25.30 11.82 -16.42
CA ASP A 191 -25.52 10.61 -15.62
C ASP A 191 -24.24 10.15 -14.88
N ALA A 192 -23.08 10.24 -15.54
CA ALA A 192 -21.81 9.86 -14.95
C ALA A 192 -21.37 10.82 -13.84
N ILE A 193 -21.53 12.13 -14.05
CA ILE A 193 -21.17 13.14 -13.06
C ILE A 193 -22.15 13.11 -11.88
N GLU A 194 -23.45 12.92 -12.11
CA GLU A 194 -24.45 12.75 -11.04
C GLU A 194 -24.16 11.51 -10.19
N THR A 195 -23.80 10.38 -10.83
CA THR A 195 -23.39 9.16 -10.13
C THR A 195 -22.15 9.42 -9.26
N ALA A 196 -21.15 10.13 -9.78
CA ALA A 196 -19.96 10.50 -9.01
C ALA A 196 -20.31 11.41 -7.81
N ILE A 197 -21.20 12.38 -8.00
CA ILE A 197 -21.70 13.26 -6.90
C ILE A 197 -22.35 12.42 -5.80
N ASP A 198 -23.22 11.46 -6.17
CA ASP A 198 -23.88 10.58 -5.20
C ASP A 198 -22.86 9.71 -4.46
N ASN A 199 -21.88 9.15 -5.15
CA ASN A 199 -20.81 8.36 -4.54
C ASN A 199 -20.00 9.17 -3.51
N HIS A 200 -19.65 10.42 -3.81
CA HIS A 200 -18.96 11.31 -2.86
C HIS A 200 -19.84 11.63 -1.64
N HIS A 201 -21.13 11.88 -1.82
CA HIS A 201 -22.06 12.08 -0.69
C HIS A 201 -22.20 10.85 0.20
N GLU A 202 -22.24 9.64 -0.39
CA GLU A 202 -22.29 8.40 0.36
C GLU A 202 -21.02 8.20 1.20
N ARG A 203 -19.83 8.44 0.63
CA ARG A 203 -18.55 8.39 1.34
C ARG A 203 -18.47 9.41 2.47
N ALA A 204 -18.90 10.65 2.23
CA ALA A 204 -18.95 11.69 3.26
C ALA A 204 -19.88 11.30 4.42
N SER A 205 -21.07 10.76 4.10
CA SER A 205 -22.06 10.31 5.09
C SER A 205 -21.55 9.12 5.92
N LEU A 206 -20.80 8.23 5.28
CA LEU A 206 -20.12 7.13 5.96
C LEU A 206 -19.11 7.66 6.99
N LEU A 207 -18.25 8.60 6.58
CA LEU A 207 -17.25 9.20 7.45
C LEU A 207 -17.87 9.99 8.62
N GLN A 208 -18.97 10.70 8.39
CA GLN A 208 -19.75 11.33 9.47
C GLN A 208 -20.23 10.30 10.49
N THR A 209 -20.74 9.16 10.02
CA THR A 209 -21.22 8.07 10.89
C THR A 209 -20.07 7.49 11.72
N ILE A 210 -18.91 7.27 11.10
CA ILE A 210 -17.70 6.74 11.76
C ILE A 210 -17.19 7.71 12.83
N THR A 211 -17.21 9.01 12.54
CA THR A 211 -16.62 10.04 13.41
C THR A 211 -17.60 10.62 14.42
N ASP A 212 -18.87 10.19 14.41
CA ASP A 212 -19.98 10.78 15.18
C ASP A 212 -20.02 12.32 15.04
N LEU A 213 -19.75 12.79 13.82
CA LEU A 213 -19.67 14.21 13.52
C LEU A 213 -21.03 14.79 13.13
N ASP A 214 -21.38 15.91 13.76
CA ASP A 214 -22.45 16.82 13.32
C ASP A 214 -21.97 17.80 12.21
N THR A 215 -20.89 17.47 11.48
CA THR A 215 -20.35 18.35 10.42
C THR A 215 -21.10 18.08 9.14
N PHE A 216 -21.99 18.97 8.71
CA PHE A 216 -22.79 18.81 7.50
C PHE A 216 -22.15 19.50 6.29
N ALA A 217 -22.59 19.12 5.09
CA ALA A 217 -22.24 19.82 3.85
C ALA A 217 -22.50 21.32 3.99
N GLU A 218 -21.47 22.12 3.72
CA GLU A 218 -21.57 23.58 3.70
C GLU A 218 -22.37 24.03 2.45
N PRO A 219 -23.03 25.21 2.49
CA PRO A 219 -23.78 25.72 1.34
C PRO A 219 -22.88 26.05 0.13
N GLY A 220 -21.56 26.09 0.32
CA GLY A 220 -20.59 26.20 -0.76
C GLY A 220 -19.16 26.02 -0.28
N TYR A 221 -18.29 25.65 -1.21
CA TYR A 221 -16.89 25.36 -0.98
C TYR A 221 -15.99 26.29 -1.79
N ILE A 222 -14.80 26.58 -1.27
CA ILE A 222 -13.77 27.31 -2.02
C ILE A 222 -12.98 26.26 -2.81
N SER A 223 -13.07 26.32 -4.13
CA SER A 223 -12.25 25.48 -5.00
C SER A 223 -10.99 26.22 -5.45
N GLU A 224 -9.85 25.54 -5.39
CA GLU A 224 -8.60 26.01 -5.99
C GLU A 224 -8.57 25.78 -7.50
N LEU A 225 -9.56 25.04 -8.05
CA LEU A 225 -9.71 24.83 -9.48
C LEU A 225 -10.43 26.03 -10.12
N PRO A 226 -10.03 26.45 -11.34
CA PRO A 226 -10.77 27.46 -12.08
C PRO A 226 -12.23 27.04 -12.30
N ALA A 227 -13.16 27.99 -12.18
CA ALA A 227 -14.55 27.71 -12.50
C ALA A 227 -14.67 27.33 -14.00
N PRO A 228 -15.28 26.18 -14.33
CA PRO A 228 -15.41 25.75 -15.71
C PRO A 228 -16.36 26.68 -16.47
N THR A 229 -16.03 26.94 -17.74
CA THR A 229 -16.79 27.85 -18.62
C THR A 229 -17.30 27.17 -19.90
N ASP A 230 -16.91 25.92 -20.09
CA ASP A 230 -17.29 25.06 -21.21
C ASP A 230 -17.10 23.59 -20.81
N GLN A 231 -17.52 22.68 -21.69
CA GLN A 231 -17.43 21.24 -21.45
C GLN A 231 -15.99 20.76 -21.24
N ALA A 232 -15.01 21.31 -21.96
CA ALA A 232 -13.62 20.87 -21.85
C ALA A 232 -13.05 21.19 -20.45
N SER A 233 -13.19 22.44 -20.01
CA SER A 233 -12.78 22.87 -18.66
C SER A 233 -13.56 22.17 -17.55
N ALA A 234 -14.80 21.75 -17.79
CA ALA A 234 -15.57 20.94 -16.86
C ALA A 234 -15.01 19.53 -16.72
N LEU A 235 -14.65 18.86 -17.82
CA LEU A 235 -14.03 17.54 -17.77
C LEU A 235 -12.65 17.59 -17.11
N GLU A 236 -11.86 18.64 -17.34
CA GLU A 236 -10.61 18.89 -16.59
C GLU A 236 -10.88 19.05 -15.08
N THR A 237 -11.99 19.69 -14.70
CA THR A 237 -12.40 19.82 -13.29
C THR A 237 -12.80 18.46 -12.71
N VAL A 238 -13.56 17.65 -13.46
CA VAL A 238 -13.99 16.32 -13.03
C VAL A 238 -12.78 15.41 -12.79
N ASP A 239 -11.85 15.36 -13.75
CA ASP A 239 -10.61 14.59 -13.62
C ASP A 239 -9.78 15.05 -12.41
N ALA A 240 -9.58 16.36 -12.26
CA ALA A 240 -8.81 16.90 -11.13
C ALA A 240 -9.46 16.58 -9.78
N VAL A 241 -10.78 16.69 -9.65
CA VAL A 241 -11.50 16.37 -8.41
C VAL A 241 -11.35 14.89 -8.06
N GLN A 242 -11.62 14.00 -9.02
CA GLN A 242 -11.54 12.56 -8.79
C GLN A 242 -10.11 12.10 -8.50
N SER A 243 -9.14 12.60 -9.26
CA SER A 243 -7.71 12.32 -9.04
C SER A 243 -7.23 12.82 -7.68
N ASN A 244 -7.69 13.97 -7.21
CA ASN A 244 -7.35 14.48 -5.87
C ASN A 244 -7.96 13.62 -4.76
N MET A 245 -9.21 13.16 -4.93
CA MET A 245 -9.85 12.28 -3.95
C MET A 245 -9.20 10.89 -3.93
N LEU A 246 -8.86 10.33 -5.10
CA LEU A 246 -8.13 9.08 -5.20
C LEU A 246 -6.80 9.16 -4.43
N GLN A 247 -6.03 10.23 -4.64
CA GLN A 247 -4.77 10.47 -3.93
C GLN A 247 -4.97 10.65 -2.42
N ALA A 248 -6.04 11.34 -1.99
CA ALA A 248 -6.33 11.53 -0.57
C ALA A 248 -6.63 10.19 0.13
N TRP A 249 -7.45 9.34 -0.48
CA TRP A 249 -7.74 8.00 0.03
C TRP A 249 -6.52 7.08 0.01
N HIS A 250 -5.73 7.14 -1.05
CA HIS A 250 -4.47 6.40 -1.15
C HIS A 250 -3.49 6.79 -0.03
N ALA A 251 -3.34 8.08 0.23
CA ALA A 251 -2.49 8.59 1.30
C ALA A 251 -2.99 8.17 2.68
N ALA A 252 -4.31 8.23 2.92
CA ALA A 252 -4.91 7.78 4.18
C ALA A 252 -4.70 6.27 4.41
N ALA A 253 -4.90 5.45 3.38
CA ALA A 253 -4.64 4.02 3.44
C ALA A 253 -3.16 3.72 3.73
N SER A 254 -2.24 4.41 3.04
CA SER A 254 -0.79 4.25 3.24
C SER A 254 -0.32 4.65 4.63
N ALA A 255 -0.92 5.70 5.21
CA ALA A 255 -0.56 6.23 6.53
C ALA A 255 -1.25 5.50 7.70
N ALA A 256 -2.28 4.71 7.41
CA ALA A 256 -3.11 4.05 8.42
C ALA A 256 -2.28 3.17 9.37
N THR A 257 -2.50 3.38 10.65
CA THR A 257 -1.93 2.66 11.78
C THR A 257 -2.80 1.50 12.26
N THR A 258 -4.09 1.52 11.92
CA THR A 258 -5.06 0.47 12.26
C THR A 258 -5.53 -0.25 10.99
N ASP A 259 -5.66 -1.57 11.08
CA ASP A 259 -5.86 -2.41 9.90
C ASP A 259 -7.25 -2.20 9.29
N SER A 260 -8.30 -2.07 10.12
CA SER A 260 -9.66 -1.82 9.65
C SER A 260 -9.81 -0.46 8.97
N TRP A 261 -9.08 0.57 9.42
CA TRP A 261 -9.02 1.87 8.74
C TRP A 261 -8.25 1.78 7.42
N ARG A 262 -7.13 1.05 7.38
CA ARG A 262 -6.34 0.82 6.17
C ARG A 262 -7.18 0.17 5.07
N VAL A 263 -7.89 -0.91 5.41
CA VAL A 263 -8.78 -1.64 4.50
C VAL A 263 -9.88 -0.72 3.96
N LEU A 264 -10.56 0.02 4.83
CA LEU A 264 -11.61 0.94 4.41
C LEU A 264 -11.08 2.00 3.44
N CYS A 265 -9.96 2.63 3.75
CA CYS A 265 -9.37 3.66 2.88
C CYS A 265 -8.92 3.09 1.53
N ALA A 266 -8.34 1.88 1.51
CA ALA A 266 -7.95 1.21 0.27
C ALA A 266 -9.19 0.94 -0.61
N GLN A 267 -10.28 0.45 -0.02
CA GLN A 267 -11.54 0.23 -0.72
C GLN A 267 -12.14 1.53 -1.29
N MET A 268 -12.06 2.64 -0.55
CA MET A 268 -12.53 3.95 -1.03
C MET A 268 -11.66 4.50 -2.17
N ALA A 269 -10.35 4.31 -2.10
CA ALA A 269 -9.45 4.64 -3.21
C ALA A 269 -9.81 3.82 -4.45
N GLY A 270 -9.97 2.49 -4.30
CA GLY A 270 -10.39 1.63 -5.40
C GLY A 270 -11.77 1.99 -5.98
N ALA A 271 -12.73 2.36 -5.13
CA ALA A 271 -14.03 2.85 -5.58
C ALA A 271 -13.92 4.15 -6.38
N THR A 272 -13.07 5.08 -5.95
CA THR A 272 -12.81 6.33 -6.68
C THR A 272 -12.16 6.05 -8.04
N ALA A 273 -11.21 5.11 -8.11
CA ALA A 273 -10.59 4.70 -9.38
C ALA A 273 -11.59 4.10 -10.37
N ARG A 274 -12.59 3.35 -9.88
CA ARG A 274 -13.70 2.85 -10.71
C ARG A 274 -14.57 3.99 -11.24
N ASP A 275 -14.87 4.98 -10.40
CA ASP A 275 -15.70 6.13 -10.82
C ASP A 275 -15.03 6.89 -11.97
N ILE A 276 -13.71 7.08 -11.92
CA ILE A 276 -12.91 7.67 -13.00
C ILE A 276 -13.10 6.89 -14.30
N SER A 277 -12.94 5.56 -14.25
CA SER A 277 -13.10 4.69 -15.42
C SER A 277 -14.51 4.72 -16.02
N LEU A 278 -15.54 4.87 -15.19
CA LEU A 278 -16.93 5.00 -15.67
C LEU A 278 -17.18 6.34 -16.37
N ILE A 279 -16.59 7.43 -15.86
CA ILE A 279 -16.67 8.75 -16.50
C ILE A 279 -15.96 8.73 -17.85
N ASP A 280 -14.75 8.15 -17.93
CA ASP A 280 -13.97 8.04 -19.17
C ASP A 280 -14.66 7.19 -20.25
N ALA A 281 -15.52 6.25 -19.85
CA ALA A 281 -16.27 5.39 -20.74
C ALA A 281 -17.60 6.01 -21.26
N SER A 282 -18.02 7.16 -20.72
CA SER A 282 -19.29 7.84 -21.05
C SER A 282 -19.17 8.75 -22.26
#